data_AF-A0A2N6KLN2-F1
#
_entry.id   AF-A0A2N6KLN2-F1
#
_cell.length_a   1.000
_cell.length_b   1.000
_cell.length_c   1.000
_cell.angle_alpha   90.00
_cell.angle_beta   90.00
_cell.angle_gamma   90.00
#
_symmetry.space_group_name_H-M   'P 1'
#
loop_
_entity.id
_entity.type
_entity.pdbx_description
1 polymer ?
#
loop_
_entity_poly.entity_id
_entity_poly.type
_entity_poly.pdbx_seq_one_letter_code
_entity_poly.pdbx_strand_id
1 'polypeptide(L)'
;MTEKPVDQQNNLRQPQLKLDAPLRMMETAFLASTASLIWFINFYFPLGPLLRIFFPVPIALVYLRWGKRAAWMGAVTSGLLLSVLMGPIRSLLFVMPFAFMGVLLGAAWYRRVPWIVSISLGAVLGTLGVFFRLWLLSLLSGEDLWVYVINQVTEIVEWIFLRLGILASPSTSLINLGAIALIIFNNFLYLFIVHIAAWLLLDRLGNPIPRPPRWVQVLMDYE
;
A
#
# COMPACT_ATOMS: atom_id res chain seq x y z
N MET A 1 -8.15 -73.86 -25.37
CA MET A 1 -7.34 -72.67 -25.74
C MET A 1 -8.31 -71.60 -26.24
N THR A 2 -8.70 -70.71 -25.36
CA THR A 2 -9.54 -69.54 -25.66
C THR A 2 -8.88 -68.37 -24.94
N GLU A 3 -8.08 -67.61 -25.69
CA GLU A 3 -7.40 -66.42 -25.17
C GLU A 3 -8.44 -65.36 -24.82
N LYS A 4 -8.48 -64.95 -23.55
CA LYS A 4 -9.21 -63.77 -23.12
C LYS A 4 -8.50 -62.53 -23.64
N PRO A 5 -9.20 -61.51 -24.15
CA PRO A 5 -8.55 -60.26 -24.46
C PRO A 5 -8.08 -59.63 -23.15
N VAL A 6 -6.80 -59.29 -23.10
CA VAL A 6 -6.20 -58.51 -22.02
C VAL A 6 -6.80 -57.11 -22.10
N ASP A 7 -7.66 -56.77 -21.15
CA ASP A 7 -8.12 -55.40 -20.92
C ASP A 7 -6.90 -54.55 -20.55
N GLN A 8 -6.24 -53.98 -21.56
CA GLN A 8 -5.36 -52.83 -21.41
C GLN A 8 -6.24 -51.63 -21.06
N GLN A 9 -6.67 -51.60 -19.81
CA GLN A 9 -7.20 -50.41 -19.18
C GLN A 9 -6.03 -49.42 -19.09
N ASN A 10 -5.90 -48.64 -20.17
CA ASN A 10 -5.03 -47.49 -20.25
C ASN A 10 -5.32 -46.62 -19.02
N ASN A 11 -4.45 -46.73 -18.02
CA ASN A 11 -4.29 -45.75 -16.96
C ASN A 11 -3.83 -44.45 -17.62
N LEU A 12 -4.75 -43.75 -18.28
CA LEU A 12 -4.63 -42.33 -18.57
C LEU A 12 -4.66 -41.64 -17.22
N ARG A 13 -3.52 -41.65 -16.53
CA ARG A 13 -3.23 -40.69 -15.48
C ARG A 13 -3.41 -39.33 -16.14
N GLN A 14 -4.58 -38.73 -15.96
CA GLN A 14 -4.77 -37.33 -16.29
C GLN A 14 -3.60 -36.60 -15.64
N PRO A 15 -2.77 -35.87 -16.40
CA PRO A 15 -1.72 -35.09 -15.78
C PRO A 15 -2.44 -34.19 -14.78
N GLN A 16 -2.16 -34.37 -13.49
CA GLN A 16 -2.67 -33.48 -12.45
C GLN A 16 -2.15 -32.09 -12.80
N LEU A 17 -2.93 -31.35 -13.59
CA LEU A 17 -2.70 -29.95 -13.91
C LEU A 17 -2.59 -29.29 -12.55
N LYS A 18 -1.40 -28.78 -12.23
CA LYS A 18 -1.19 -27.94 -11.05
C LYS A 18 -2.00 -26.66 -11.28
N LEU A 19 -3.31 -26.73 -11.01
CA LEU A 19 -4.29 -25.65 -11.17
C LEU A 19 -3.84 -24.38 -10.43
N ASP A 20 -2.97 -24.55 -9.43
CA ASP A 20 -2.30 -23.49 -8.69
C ASP A 20 -1.51 -22.52 -9.58
N ALA A 21 -0.91 -22.98 -10.68
CA ALA A 21 -0.08 -22.11 -11.52
C ALA A 21 -0.93 -21.14 -12.37
N PRO A 22 -1.95 -21.58 -13.13
CA PRO A 22 -2.90 -20.69 -13.77
C PRO A 22 -3.63 -19.78 -12.79
N LEU A 23 -4.08 -20.31 -11.64
CA LEU A 23 -4.82 -19.54 -10.65
C LEU A 23 -3.95 -18.43 -10.03
N ARG A 24 -2.69 -18.74 -9.67
CA ARG A 24 -1.73 -17.76 -9.19
C ARG A 24 -1.52 -16.63 -10.18
N MET A 25 -1.36 -16.97 -11.45
CA MET A 25 -1.16 -15.99 -12.52
C MET A 25 -2.39 -15.09 -12.66
N MET A 26 -3.59 -15.67 -12.70
CA MET A 26 -4.85 -14.95 -12.82
C MET A 26 -5.08 -14.00 -11.63
N GLU A 27 -4.96 -14.49 -10.40
CA GLU A 27 -5.19 -13.65 -9.22
C GLU A 27 -4.16 -12.53 -9.08
N THR A 28 -2.89 -12.81 -9.41
CA THR A 28 -1.84 -11.78 -9.42
C THR A 28 -2.14 -10.70 -10.45
N ALA A 29 -2.55 -11.08 -11.67
CA ALA A 29 -2.93 -10.12 -12.71
C ALA A 29 -4.18 -9.33 -12.32
N PHE A 30 -5.20 -9.97 -11.75
CA PHE A 30 -6.43 -9.34 -11.29
C PHE A 30 -6.16 -8.30 -10.20
N LEU A 31 -5.38 -8.65 -9.17
CA LEU A 31 -5.04 -7.74 -8.08
C LEU A 31 -4.08 -6.64 -8.51
N ALA A 32 -3.15 -6.91 -9.44
CA ALA A 32 -2.30 -5.88 -10.04
C ALA A 32 -3.14 -4.86 -10.83
N SER A 33 -4.07 -5.34 -11.66
CA SER A 33 -5.01 -4.49 -12.40
C SER A 33 -5.90 -3.69 -11.46
N THR A 34 -6.40 -4.31 -10.39
CA THR A 34 -7.18 -3.62 -9.34
C THR A 34 -6.39 -2.48 -8.70
N ALA A 35 -5.13 -2.72 -8.32
CA ALA A 35 -4.27 -1.69 -7.75
C ALA A 35 -4.07 -0.51 -8.71
N SER A 36 -3.76 -0.82 -9.99
CA SER A 36 -3.62 0.18 -11.04
C SER A 36 -4.90 0.97 -11.26
N LEU A 37 -6.05 0.30 -11.31
CA LEU A 37 -7.34 0.94 -11.55
C LEU A 37 -7.73 1.89 -10.42
N ILE A 38 -7.56 1.47 -9.16
CA ILE A 38 -7.84 2.32 -8.01
C ILE A 38 -6.97 3.59 -8.05
N TRP A 39 -5.68 3.45 -8.36
CA TRP A 39 -4.78 4.61 -8.51
C TRP A 39 -5.19 5.51 -9.67
N PHE A 40 -5.44 4.91 -10.84
CA PHE A 40 -5.84 5.62 -12.06
C PHE A 40 -7.10 6.45 -11.81
N ILE A 41 -8.14 5.85 -11.22
CA ILE A 41 -9.37 6.56 -10.86
C ILE A 41 -9.07 7.70 -9.89
N ASN A 42 -8.32 7.44 -8.82
CA ASN A 42 -8.01 8.49 -7.84
C ASN A 42 -7.21 9.66 -8.45
N PHE A 43 -6.37 9.40 -9.45
CA PHE A 43 -5.58 10.44 -10.09
C PHE A 43 -6.44 11.42 -10.90
N TYR A 44 -7.41 10.91 -11.66
CA TYR A 44 -8.30 11.74 -12.48
C TYR A 44 -9.54 12.24 -11.73
N PHE A 45 -10.04 11.44 -10.80
CA PHE A 45 -11.20 11.72 -9.95
C PHE A 45 -10.80 11.55 -8.48
N PRO A 46 -10.24 12.61 -7.85
CA PRO A 46 -9.80 12.53 -6.46
C PRO A 46 -11.01 12.46 -5.52
N LEU A 47 -11.50 11.25 -5.23
CA LEU A 47 -12.60 10.94 -4.30
C LEU A 47 -12.19 11.07 -2.82
N GLY A 48 -11.32 12.04 -2.51
CA GLY A 48 -10.81 12.28 -1.17
C GLY A 48 -9.96 11.11 -0.62
N PRO A 49 -9.98 10.88 0.71
CA PRO A 49 -9.14 9.87 1.36
C PRO A 49 -9.56 8.42 1.08
N LEU A 50 -10.80 8.19 0.62
CA LEU A 50 -11.43 6.87 0.61
C LEU A 50 -10.66 5.85 -0.23
N LEU A 51 -10.33 6.19 -1.48
CA LEU A 51 -9.59 5.28 -2.37
C LEU A 51 -8.15 5.05 -1.91
N ARG A 52 -7.53 6.04 -1.25
CA ARG A 52 -6.12 5.99 -0.84
C ARG A 52 -5.83 4.88 0.15
N ILE A 53 -6.83 4.52 0.95
CA ILE A 53 -6.76 3.44 1.95
C ILE A 53 -6.48 2.09 1.27
N PHE A 54 -6.96 1.91 0.05
CA PHE A 54 -6.83 0.65 -0.67
C PHE A 54 -5.58 0.54 -1.54
N PHE A 55 -4.78 1.59 -1.72
CA PHE A 55 -3.62 1.55 -2.63
C PHE A 55 -2.64 0.40 -2.39
N PRO A 56 -2.18 0.13 -1.14
CA PRO A 56 -1.26 -0.98 -0.90
C PRO A 56 -1.97 -2.34 -0.77
N VAL A 57 -3.29 -2.37 -0.61
CA VAL A 57 -4.03 -3.56 -0.17
C VAL A 57 -4.05 -4.68 -1.21
N PRO A 58 -4.33 -4.45 -2.50
CA PRO A 58 -4.32 -5.53 -3.50
C PRO A 58 -2.95 -6.21 -3.61
N ILE A 59 -1.86 -5.44 -3.58
CA ILE A 59 -0.49 -5.99 -3.65
C ILE A 59 -0.16 -6.78 -2.37
N ALA A 60 -0.57 -6.28 -1.20
CA ALA A 60 -0.42 -7.00 0.06
C ALA A 60 -1.21 -8.32 0.06
N LEU A 61 -2.40 -8.35 -0.52
CA LEU A 61 -3.21 -9.56 -0.67
C LEU A 61 -2.54 -10.59 -1.59
N VAL A 62 -1.91 -10.16 -2.69
CA VAL A 62 -1.09 -11.07 -3.52
C VAL A 62 0.01 -11.71 -2.69
N TYR A 63 0.67 -10.95 -1.81
CA TYR A 63 1.69 -11.49 -0.92
C TYR A 63 1.11 -12.56 0.01
N LEU A 64 -0.03 -12.29 0.64
CA LEU A 64 -0.66 -13.22 1.58
C LEU A 64 -1.07 -14.54 0.91
N ARG A 65 -1.60 -14.47 -0.32
CA ARG A 65 -2.09 -15.65 -1.06
C ARG A 65 -0.99 -16.45 -1.75
N TRP A 66 -0.04 -15.76 -2.38
CA TRP A 66 0.91 -16.38 -3.32
C TRP A 66 2.39 -16.10 -2.99
N GLY A 67 2.65 -15.35 -1.91
CA GLY A 67 3.97 -15.11 -1.37
C GLY A 67 4.76 -13.99 -2.06
N LYS A 68 6.03 -13.87 -1.64
CA LYS A 68 6.94 -12.78 -2.02
C LYS A 68 7.08 -12.59 -3.53
N ARG A 69 7.27 -13.67 -4.30
CA ARG A 69 7.52 -13.57 -5.74
C ARG A 69 6.31 -12.98 -6.47
N ALA A 70 5.12 -13.49 -6.18
CA ALA A 70 3.89 -13.01 -6.79
C ALA A 70 3.62 -11.54 -6.43
N ALA A 71 3.87 -11.13 -5.19
CA ALA A 71 3.68 -9.73 -4.78
C ALA A 71 4.58 -8.76 -5.55
N TRP A 72 5.86 -9.11 -5.75
CA TRP A 72 6.77 -8.31 -6.58
C TRP A 72 6.35 -8.30 -8.05
N MET A 73 5.91 -9.44 -8.59
CA MET A 73 5.36 -9.47 -9.95
C MET A 73 4.13 -8.57 -10.07
N GLY A 74 3.19 -8.63 -9.12
CA GLY A 74 2.02 -7.77 -9.10
C GLY A 74 2.37 -6.27 -8.98
N ALA A 75 3.35 -5.93 -8.13
CA ALA A 75 3.87 -4.56 -8.01
C ALA A 75 4.48 -4.06 -9.33
N VAL A 76 5.30 -4.87 -9.99
CA VAL A 76 5.90 -4.51 -11.28
C VAL A 76 4.83 -4.42 -12.38
N THR A 77 3.93 -5.41 -12.47
CA THR A 77 2.84 -5.42 -13.45
C THR A 77 1.92 -4.22 -13.29
N SER A 78 1.54 -3.87 -12.05
CA SER A 78 0.72 -2.67 -11.80
C SER A 78 1.43 -1.38 -12.20
N GLY A 79 2.74 -1.28 -11.94
CA GLY A 79 3.58 -0.18 -12.39
C GLY A 79 3.65 -0.08 -13.92
N LEU A 80 3.88 -1.20 -14.62
CA LEU A 80 3.92 -1.25 -16.08
C LEU A 80 2.58 -0.86 -16.71
N LEU A 81 1.47 -1.37 -16.18
CA LEU A 81 0.13 -0.99 -16.63
C LEU A 81 -0.10 0.51 -16.49
N LEU A 82 0.26 1.09 -15.34
CA LEU A 82 0.15 2.53 -15.12
C LEU A 82 1.10 3.34 -16.01
N SER A 83 2.29 2.82 -16.31
CA SER A 83 3.23 3.45 -17.24
C SER A 83 2.62 3.59 -18.63
N VAL A 84 1.91 2.56 -19.10
CA VAL A 84 1.20 2.58 -20.39
C VAL A 84 0.03 3.55 -20.36
N LEU A 85 -0.74 3.58 -19.27
CA LEU A 85 -1.97 4.39 -19.18
C LEU A 85 -1.72 5.88 -18.93
N MET A 86 -0.71 6.22 -18.12
CA MET A 86 -0.52 7.58 -17.59
C MET A 86 0.85 8.19 -17.91
N GLY A 87 1.75 7.37 -18.47
CA GLY A 87 3.15 7.69 -18.72
C GLY A 87 4.08 7.13 -17.64
N PRO A 88 5.33 6.79 -18.01
CA PRO A 88 6.28 6.10 -17.13
C PRO A 88 6.71 6.92 -15.92
N ILE A 89 6.67 8.26 -16.01
CA ILE A 89 7.06 9.12 -14.90
C ILE A 89 5.93 9.17 -13.86
N ARG A 90 4.67 9.29 -14.28
CA ARG A 90 3.52 9.39 -13.37
C ARG A 90 3.25 8.08 -12.66
N SER A 91 3.54 6.93 -13.30
CA SER A 91 3.39 5.62 -12.66
C SER A 91 4.36 5.45 -11.48
N LEU A 92 5.52 6.10 -11.49
CA LEU A 92 6.46 6.06 -10.36
C LEU A 92 5.86 6.63 -9.08
N LEU A 93 4.90 7.58 -9.17
CA LEU A 93 4.18 8.15 -8.02
C LEU A 93 3.29 7.10 -7.30
N PHE A 94 2.91 6.04 -8.01
CA PHE A 94 2.24 4.88 -7.45
C PHE A 94 3.25 3.83 -6.97
N VAL A 95 4.18 3.44 -7.86
CA VAL A 95 5.15 2.37 -7.59
C VAL A 95 5.87 2.68 -6.28
N MET A 96 6.49 3.86 -6.21
CA MET A 96 6.97 4.46 -4.98
C MET A 96 5.98 5.55 -4.57
N PRO A 97 5.20 5.42 -3.48
CA PRO A 97 5.41 4.51 -2.34
C PRO A 97 4.56 3.24 -2.27
N PHE A 98 3.44 3.19 -2.99
CA PHE A 98 2.33 2.29 -2.62
C PHE A 98 2.56 0.84 -3.05
N ALA A 99 3.19 0.59 -4.19
CA ALA A 99 3.49 -0.79 -4.60
C ALA A 99 4.53 -1.44 -3.67
N PHE A 100 5.60 -0.69 -3.31
CA PHE A 100 6.57 -1.12 -2.29
C PHE A 100 5.90 -1.30 -0.93
N MET A 101 5.01 -0.39 -0.54
CA MET A 101 4.25 -0.47 0.71
C MET A 101 3.39 -1.74 0.77
N GLY A 102 2.71 -2.10 -0.33
CA GLY A 102 1.93 -3.33 -0.40
C GLY A 102 2.77 -4.59 -0.17
N VAL A 103 3.97 -4.64 -0.76
CA VAL A 103 4.91 -5.76 -0.51
C VAL A 103 5.40 -5.78 0.94
N LEU A 104 5.74 -4.62 1.51
CA LEU A 104 6.19 -4.49 2.90
C LEU A 104 5.12 -4.95 3.88
N LEU A 105 3.89 -4.43 3.74
CA LEU A 105 2.75 -4.78 4.58
C LEU A 105 2.38 -6.26 4.40
N GLY A 106 2.34 -6.76 3.17
CA GLY A 106 2.13 -8.18 2.90
C GLY A 106 3.15 -9.07 3.63
N ALA A 107 4.43 -8.70 3.62
CA ALA A 107 5.48 -9.41 4.35
C ALA A 107 5.35 -9.32 5.87
N ALA A 108 4.94 -8.16 6.40
CA ALA A 108 4.74 -7.96 7.83
C ALA A 108 3.52 -8.75 8.34
N TRP A 109 2.41 -8.71 7.61
CA TRP A 109 1.19 -9.43 7.95
C TRP A 109 1.35 -10.94 7.81
N TYR A 110 2.04 -11.42 6.77
CA TYR A 110 2.37 -12.84 6.61
C TYR A 110 3.18 -13.39 7.79
N ARG A 111 4.12 -12.60 8.32
CA ARG A 111 4.94 -12.95 9.50
C ARG A 111 4.27 -12.70 10.85
N ARG A 112 2.99 -12.31 10.85
CA ARG A 112 2.22 -11.98 12.05
C ARG A 112 2.85 -10.92 12.96
N VAL A 113 3.55 -9.94 12.35
CA VAL A 113 4.19 -8.84 13.08
C VAL A 113 3.12 -7.95 13.75
N PRO A 114 3.35 -7.46 14.99
CA PRO A 114 2.40 -6.57 15.65
C PRO A 114 2.21 -5.26 14.89
N TRP A 115 1.01 -4.69 14.96
CA TRP A 115 0.62 -3.50 14.20
C TRP A 115 1.58 -2.32 14.41
N ILE A 116 2.07 -2.11 15.63
CA ILE A 116 2.99 -1.01 15.91
C ILE A 116 4.27 -1.09 15.08
N VAL A 117 4.79 -2.30 14.83
CA VAL A 117 6.01 -2.50 14.04
C VAL A 117 5.71 -2.39 12.56
N SER A 118 4.61 -2.98 12.06
CA SER A 118 4.23 -2.86 10.65
C SER A 118 3.89 -1.42 10.26
N ILE A 119 3.18 -0.69 11.12
CA ILE A 119 2.87 0.73 10.94
C ILE A 119 4.14 1.56 10.99
N SER A 120 5.04 1.34 11.96
CA SER A 120 6.31 2.09 12.04
C SER A 120 7.18 1.88 10.81
N LEU A 121 7.36 0.63 10.36
CA LEU A 121 8.12 0.31 9.14
C LEU A 121 7.46 0.92 7.90
N GLY A 122 6.14 0.82 7.81
CA GLY A 122 5.39 1.47 6.76
C GLY A 122 5.53 2.99 6.80
N ALA A 123 5.57 3.61 7.98
CA ALA A 123 5.61 5.06 8.12
C ALA A 123 6.96 5.62 7.65
N VAL A 124 8.05 4.89 7.91
CA VAL A 124 9.36 5.20 7.33
C VAL A 124 9.31 5.14 5.81
N LEU A 125 8.77 4.05 5.24
CA LEU A 125 8.65 3.91 3.79
C LEU A 125 7.71 4.97 3.17
N GLY A 126 6.62 5.29 3.86
CA GLY A 126 5.64 6.30 3.44
C GLY A 126 6.23 7.70 3.47
N THR A 127 7.05 8.00 4.47
CA THR A 127 7.80 9.27 4.57
C THR A 127 8.81 9.39 3.43
N LEU A 128 9.61 8.35 3.17
CA LEU A 128 10.49 8.28 2.01
C LEU A 128 9.70 8.47 0.70
N GLY A 129 8.50 7.90 0.63
CA GLY A 129 7.53 8.08 -0.44
C GLY A 129 7.12 9.53 -0.68
N VAL A 130 6.78 10.24 0.40
CA VAL A 130 6.41 11.65 0.33
C VAL A 130 7.57 12.48 -0.21
N PHE A 131 8.77 12.29 0.32
CA PHE A 131 9.97 12.99 -0.19
C PHE A 131 10.26 12.64 -1.65
N PHE A 132 10.16 11.37 -2.03
CA PHE A 132 10.32 10.95 -3.42
C PHE A 132 9.31 11.64 -4.35
N ARG A 133 8.03 11.70 -3.96
CA ARG A 133 7.00 12.39 -4.76
C ARG A 133 7.24 13.89 -4.83
N LEU A 134 7.61 14.54 -3.72
CA LEU A 134 7.91 15.96 -3.70
C LEU A 134 9.09 16.26 -4.62
N TRP A 135 10.17 15.49 -4.51
CA TRP A 135 11.34 15.61 -5.39
C TRP A 135 10.97 15.39 -6.86
N LEU A 136 10.27 14.30 -7.17
CA LEU A 136 9.91 13.97 -8.55
C LEU A 136 8.99 15.03 -9.15
N LEU A 137 7.99 15.49 -8.41
CA LEU A 137 7.08 16.53 -8.88
C LEU A 137 7.78 17.88 -9.01
N SER A 138 8.70 18.23 -8.10
CA SER A 138 9.51 19.45 -8.20
C SER A 138 10.38 19.45 -9.46
N LEU A 139 10.97 18.29 -9.78
CA LEU A 139 11.75 18.12 -11.02
C LEU A 139 10.87 18.30 -12.27
N LEU A 140 9.61 17.87 -12.23
CA LEU A 140 8.68 17.96 -13.37
C LEU A 140 8.06 19.34 -13.53
N SER A 141 7.80 20.05 -12.44
CA SER A 141 7.28 21.42 -12.47
C SER A 141 8.38 22.46 -12.71
N GLY A 142 9.63 22.15 -12.38
CA GLY A 142 10.72 23.13 -12.35
C GLY A 142 10.63 24.08 -11.14
N GLU A 143 9.77 23.77 -10.17
CA GLU A 143 9.54 24.56 -8.96
C GLU A 143 9.89 23.76 -7.71
N ASP A 144 10.34 24.43 -6.65
CA ASP A 144 10.56 23.77 -5.36
C ASP A 144 9.24 23.59 -4.60
N LEU A 145 8.69 22.37 -4.66
CA LEU A 145 7.44 22.06 -3.97
C LEU A 145 7.59 21.96 -2.44
N TRP A 146 8.83 21.88 -1.93
CA TRP A 146 9.08 21.88 -0.49
C TRP A 146 8.68 23.21 0.17
N VAL A 147 8.81 24.33 -0.54
CA VAL A 147 8.43 25.66 -0.05
C VAL A 147 6.96 25.71 0.35
N TYR A 148 6.06 25.07 -0.41
CA TYR A 148 4.64 25.02 -0.07
C TYR A 148 4.36 24.20 1.20
N VAL A 149 5.16 23.19 1.49
CA VAL A 149 5.07 22.43 2.75
C VAL A 149 5.54 23.30 3.91
N ILE A 150 6.66 24.00 3.73
CA ILE A 150 7.19 24.93 4.75
C ILE A 150 6.19 26.04 5.05
N ASN A 151 5.61 26.68 4.04
CA ASN A 151 4.63 27.75 4.24
C ASN A 151 3.41 27.26 5.04
N GLN A 152 2.84 26.11 4.69
CA GLN A 152 1.73 25.51 5.45
C GLN A 152 2.10 25.24 6.91
N VAL A 153 3.31 24.74 7.17
CA VAL A 153 3.76 24.45 8.53
C VAL A 153 4.04 25.73 9.30
N THR A 154 4.59 26.75 8.67
CA THR A 154 4.78 28.09 9.26
C THR A 154 3.45 28.63 9.74
N GLU A 155 2.41 28.65 8.91
CA GLU A 155 1.08 29.12 9.28
C GLU A 155 0.50 28.36 10.48
N ILE A 156 0.66 27.03 10.51
CA ILE A 156 0.21 26.20 11.64
C ILE A 156 0.98 26.56 12.92
N VAL A 157 2.30 26.71 12.85
CA VAL A 157 3.14 27.03 14.02
C VAL A 157 2.86 28.44 14.53
N GLU A 158 2.72 29.42 13.64
CA GLU A 158 2.31 30.79 14.00
C GLU A 158 0.95 30.81 14.67
N TRP A 159 -0.02 30.06 14.13
CA TRP A 159 -1.35 29.93 14.73
C TRP A 159 -1.27 29.33 16.14
N ILE A 160 -0.43 28.30 16.36
CA ILE A 160 -0.20 27.72 17.70
C ILE A 160 0.43 28.76 18.63
N PHE A 161 1.43 29.50 18.17
CA PHE A 161 2.12 30.52 18.98
C PHE A 161 1.16 31.62 19.43
N LEU A 162 0.34 32.13 18.52
CA LEU A 162 -0.71 33.11 18.83
C LEU A 162 -1.69 32.56 19.86
N ARG A 163 -2.11 31.29 19.72
CA ARG A 163 -3.06 30.67 20.66
C ARG A 163 -2.47 30.48 22.06
N LEU A 164 -1.16 30.30 22.16
CA LEU A 164 -0.42 30.15 23.41
C LEU A 164 0.09 31.49 23.99
N GLY A 165 -0.13 32.61 23.29
CA GLY A 165 0.37 33.93 23.70
C GLY A 165 1.88 34.10 23.56
N ILE A 166 2.54 33.28 22.73
CA ILE A 166 3.97 33.34 22.46
C ILE A 166 4.22 34.48 21.45
N LEU A 167 4.89 35.55 21.89
CA LEU A 167 5.21 36.73 21.06
C LEU A 167 6.53 36.59 20.27
N ALA A 168 7.12 35.40 20.25
CA ALA A 168 8.34 35.12 19.49
C ALA A 168 8.00 34.71 18.05
N SER A 169 8.87 35.01 17.08
CA SER A 169 8.74 34.47 15.73
C SER A 169 9.20 33.00 15.67
N PRO A 170 8.53 32.13 14.90
CA PRO A 170 8.98 30.76 14.72
C PRO A 170 10.37 30.70 14.06
N SER A 171 11.28 29.91 14.62
CA SER A 171 12.60 29.72 14.04
C SER A 171 12.55 28.77 12.84
N THR A 172 13.44 28.96 11.86
CA THR A 172 13.52 28.11 10.66
C THR A 172 13.75 26.64 11.00
N SER A 173 14.53 26.35 12.05
CA SER A 173 14.77 24.97 12.50
C SER A 173 13.50 24.32 13.06
N LEU A 174 12.69 25.08 13.82
CA LEU A 174 11.42 24.58 14.37
C LEU A 174 10.44 24.23 13.25
N ILE A 175 10.36 25.08 12.22
CA ILE A 175 9.47 24.87 11.07
C ILE A 175 9.90 23.62 10.28
N ASN A 176 11.19 23.45 9.99
CA ASN A 176 11.69 22.27 9.29
C ASN A 176 11.45 20.97 10.07
N LEU A 177 11.72 20.96 11.39
CA LEU A 177 11.43 19.82 12.26
C LEU A 177 9.92 19.54 12.32
N GLY A 178 9.11 20.59 12.43
CA GLY A 178 7.65 20.51 12.41
C GLY A 178 7.13 19.90 11.10
N ALA A 179 7.69 20.27 9.95
CA ALA A 179 7.30 19.75 8.65
C ALA A 179 7.56 18.25 8.55
N ILE A 180 8.76 17.81 8.93
CA ILE A 180 9.13 16.39 8.94
C ILE A 180 8.25 15.62 9.93
N ALA A 181 8.04 16.15 11.14
CA ALA A 181 7.19 15.53 12.15
C ALA A 181 5.74 15.38 11.68
N LEU A 182 5.19 16.40 11.00
CA LEU A 182 3.84 16.37 10.46
C LEU A 182 3.69 15.34 9.34
N ILE A 183 4.70 15.21 8.45
CA ILE A 183 4.73 14.17 7.41
C ILE A 183 4.74 12.77 8.02
N ILE A 184 5.58 12.55 9.05
CA ILE A 184 5.65 11.27 9.76
C ILE A 184 4.32 10.97 10.43
N PHE A 185 3.76 11.93 11.16
CA PHE A 185 2.48 11.78 11.84
C PHE A 185 1.33 11.48 10.87
N ASN A 186 1.26 12.19 9.73
CA ASN A 186 0.28 11.93 8.69
C ASN A 186 0.40 10.50 8.12
N ASN A 187 1.63 10.03 7.90
CA ASN A 187 1.87 8.64 7.45
C ASN A 187 1.45 7.60 8.50
N PHE A 188 1.68 7.87 9.78
CA PHE A 188 1.20 7.02 10.87
C PHE A 188 -0.33 6.91 10.85
N LEU A 189 -1.04 8.04 10.75
CA LEU A 189 -2.50 8.05 10.65
C LEU A 189 -2.99 7.32 9.41
N TYR A 190 -2.38 7.59 8.25
CA TYR A 190 -2.70 6.90 7.01
C TYR A 190 -2.59 5.38 7.17
N LEU A 191 -1.46 4.89 7.68
CA LEU A 191 -1.24 3.45 7.83
C LEU A 191 -2.13 2.81 8.89
N PHE A 192 -2.45 3.54 9.95
CA PHE A 192 -3.42 3.07 10.93
C PHE A 192 -4.79 2.81 10.28
N ILE A 193 -5.27 3.74 9.44
CA ILE A 193 -6.52 3.58 8.69
C ILE A 193 -6.42 2.42 7.68
N VAL A 194 -5.28 2.28 6.99
CA VAL A 194 -5.02 1.15 6.08
C VAL A 194 -5.11 -0.18 6.82
N HIS A 195 -4.55 -0.30 8.03
CA HIS A 195 -4.62 -1.53 8.81
C HIS A 195 -6.05 -1.85 9.26
N ILE A 196 -6.84 -0.86 9.66
CA ILE A 196 -8.26 -1.05 9.99
C ILE A 196 -9.03 -1.58 8.78
N ALA A 197 -8.90 -0.92 7.62
CA ALA A 197 -9.60 -1.32 6.41
C ALA A 197 -9.14 -2.70 5.91
N ALA A 198 -7.83 -2.96 5.95
CA ALA A 198 -7.28 -4.26 5.58
C ALA A 198 -7.75 -5.36 6.52
N TRP A 199 -7.84 -5.11 7.82
CA TRP A 199 -8.37 -6.09 8.77
C TRP A 199 -9.80 -6.48 8.44
N LEU A 200 -10.69 -5.50 8.29
CA LEU A 200 -12.10 -5.74 7.95
C LEU A 200 -12.28 -6.43 6.58
N LEU A 201 -11.52 -6.01 5.58
CA LEU A 201 -11.60 -6.55 4.23
C LEU A 201 -11.02 -7.97 4.15
N LEU A 202 -9.84 -8.18 4.71
CA LEU A 202 -9.08 -9.42 4.53
C LEU A 202 -9.61 -10.57 5.39
N ASP A 203 -10.18 -10.28 6.57
CA ASP A 203 -10.92 -11.29 7.35
C ASP A 203 -12.10 -11.84 6.53
N ARG A 204 -12.87 -10.97 5.85
CA ARG A 204 -13.96 -11.38 4.96
C ARG A 204 -13.50 -12.16 3.74
N LEU A 205 -12.26 -11.94 3.28
CA LEU A 205 -11.65 -12.66 2.17
C LEU A 205 -10.92 -13.94 2.59
N GLY A 206 -11.02 -14.36 3.85
CA GLY A 206 -10.39 -15.57 4.38
C GLY A 206 -8.86 -15.49 4.48
N ASN A 207 -8.29 -14.29 4.49
CA ASN A 207 -6.85 -14.04 4.58
C ASN A 207 -6.54 -13.24 5.85
N PRO A 208 -6.77 -13.80 7.05
CA PRO A 208 -6.77 -13.03 8.29
C PRO A 208 -5.38 -12.47 8.60
N ILE A 209 -5.30 -11.18 8.89
CA ILE A 209 -4.07 -10.48 9.28
C ILE A 209 -3.91 -10.44 10.81
N PRO A 210 -2.79 -9.94 11.37
CA PRO A 210 -2.65 -9.80 12.83
C PRO A 210 -3.79 -9.01 13.43
N ARG A 211 -4.29 -9.45 14.60
CA ARG A 211 -5.38 -8.75 15.28
C ARG A 211 -4.94 -7.35 15.74
N PRO A 212 -5.85 -6.36 15.70
CA PRO A 212 -5.54 -5.01 16.16
C PRO A 212 -5.32 -4.94 17.68
N PRO A 213 -4.79 -3.83 18.21
CA PRO A 213 -4.72 -3.59 19.66
C PRO A 213 -6.09 -3.69 20.34
N ARG A 214 -6.13 -4.10 21.61
CA ARG A 214 -7.40 -4.31 22.36
C ARG A 214 -8.33 -3.12 22.32
N TRP A 215 -7.81 -1.90 22.44
CA TRP A 215 -8.62 -0.68 22.41
C TRP A 215 -9.35 -0.46 21.08
N VAL A 216 -8.78 -0.93 19.96
CA VAL A 216 -9.43 -0.87 18.63
C VAL A 216 -10.53 -1.92 18.53
N GLN A 217 -10.30 -3.14 19.06
CA GLN A 217 -11.30 -4.21 19.05
C GLN A 217 -12.55 -3.81 19.83
N VAL A 218 -12.34 -3.22 21.02
CA VAL A 218 -13.43 -2.70 21.88
C VAL A 218 -14.19 -1.57 21.20
N LEU A 219 -13.51 -0.67 20.48
CA LEU A 219 -14.19 0.44 19.79
C LEU A 219 -15.04 -0.02 18.59
N MET A 220 -14.70 -1.16 17.99
CA MET A 220 -15.33 -1.65 16.76
C MET A 220 -16.42 -2.71 17.03
N ASP A 221 -16.75 -2.99 18.29
CA ASP A 221 -17.71 -4.02 18.74
C ASP A 221 -17.59 -5.34 17.96
N TYR A 222 -16.34 -5.75 17.71
CA TYR A 222 -16.04 -6.89 16.85
C TYR A 222 -15.77 -8.12 17.74
N GLU A 223 -16.77 -8.99 17.86
CA GLU A 223 -16.68 -10.28 18.57
C GLU A 223 -15.88 -11.34 17.79
#